data_AF-A0ABD0RYB5-F1
#
_entry.id   AF-A0ABD0RYB5-F1
#
_cell.length_a   1.000
_cell.length_b   1.000
_cell.length_c   1.000
_cell.angle_alpha   90.00
_cell.angle_beta   90.00
_cell.angle_gamma   90.00
#
_symmetry.space_group_name_H-M   'P 1'
#
loop_
_entity.id
_entity.type
_entity.pdbx_description
1 polymer ?
#
loop_
_entity_poly.entity_id
_entity_poly.type
_entity_poly.pdbx_seq_one_letter_code
_entity_poly.pdbx_strand_id
1 'polypeptide(L)' 'GKQILQELCKDKVNWDEDLPKHILPQWESWLRDLPHLAALKIPRSYLPSDFDEVVSYKLHNFADASFTGYGACSCLRA' A
#
# COMPACT_ATOMS: atom_id res chain seq x y z
N GLY A 1 -6.65 4.93 -3.37
CA GLY A 1 -6.63 4.01 -4.52
C GLY A 1 -7.65 2.90 -4.34
N LYS A 2 -7.22 1.69 -3.98
CA LYS A 2 -8.11 0.50 -3.97
C LYS A 2 -9.36 0.61 -3.09
N GLN A 3 -9.25 1.27 -1.93
CA GLN A 3 -10.41 1.48 -1.06
C GLN A 3 -11.49 2.35 -1.73
N ILE A 4 -11.10 3.41 -2.43
CA ILE A 4 -12.02 4.28 -3.19
C ILE A 4 -12.73 3.47 -4.28
N LEU A 5 -11.98 2.63 -5.00
CA LEU A 5 -12.57 1.73 -6.00
C LEU A 5 -13.56 0.75 -5.36
N GLN A 6 -13.22 0.17 -4.20
CA GLN A 6 -14.12 -0.74 -3.47
C GLN A 6 -15.44 -0.05 -3.10
N GLU A 7 -15.38 1.22 -2.69
CA GLU A 7 -16.56 2.01 -2.31
C GLU A 7 -17.44 2.31 -3.51
N LEU A 8 -16.86 2.75 -4.63
CA LEU A 8 -17.59 2.94 -5.90
C LEU A 8 -18.28 1.65 -6.38
N CYS A 9 -17.64 0.49 -6.23
CA CYS A 9 -18.26 -0.80 -6.56
C CYS A 9 -19.44 -1.14 -5.63
N LYS A 10 -19.34 -0.82 -4.33
CA LYS A 10 -20.45 -1.03 -3.36
C LYS A 10 -21.64 -0.13 -3.69
N ASP A 11 -21.35 1.09 -4.11
CA ASP A 11 -22.35 2.08 -4.53
C ASP A 11 -22.91 1.83 -5.94
N LYS A 12 -22.35 0.84 -6.66
CA LYS A 12 -22.75 0.44 -8.02
C LYS A 12 -22.65 1.60 -9.03
N VAL A 13 -21.67 2.48 -8.85
CA VAL A 13 -21.39 3.58 -9.78
C VAL A 13 -20.83 3.01 -11.08
N ASN A 14 -21.38 3.44 -12.21
CA ASN A 14 -20.87 3.02 -13.53
C ASN A 14 -19.57 3.74 -13.90
N TRP A 15 -18.82 3.17 -14.84
CA TRP A 15 -17.53 3.72 -15.26
C TRP A 15 -17.64 5.05 -16.00
N ASP A 16 -18.77 5.28 -16.68
CA ASP A 16 -19.05 6.49 -17.46
C ASP A 16 -19.85 7.54 -16.66
N GLU A 17 -20.14 7.27 -15.38
CA GLU A 17 -20.85 8.20 -14.49
C GLU A 17 -19.88 9.10 -13.72
N ASP A 18 -20.35 10.31 -13.40
CA ASP A 18 -19.61 11.22 -12.54
C ASP A 18 -19.42 10.62 -11.13
N LEU A 19 -18.27 10.93 -10.51
CA LEU A 19 -17.98 10.49 -9.15
C LEU A 19 -19.00 11.08 -8.14
N PRO A 20 -19.50 10.27 -7.17
CA PRO A 20 -20.36 10.76 -6.12
C PRO A 20 -19.71 11.90 -5.33
N LYS A 21 -20.50 12.91 -4.94
CA LYS A 21 -20.02 14.09 -4.19
C LYS A 21 -19.27 13.75 -2.90
N HIS A 22 -19.56 12.61 -2.29
CA HIS A 22 -18.91 12.17 -1.05
C HIS A 22 -17.55 11.49 -1.30
N ILE A 23 -17.29 10.96 -2.51
CA ILE A 23 -16.04 10.31 -2.89
C ILE A 23 -15.05 11.29 -3.53
N LEU A 24 -15.57 12.27 -4.30
CA LEU A 24 -14.75 13.20 -5.08
C LEU A 24 -13.62 13.87 -4.26
N PRO A 25 -13.85 14.38 -3.03
CA PRO A 25 -12.77 15.00 -2.23
C PRO A 25 -11.64 14.02 -1.88
N GLN A 26 -11.99 12.76 -1.60
CA GLN A 26 -11.03 11.71 -1.27
C GLN A 26 -10.22 11.29 -2.50
N TRP A 27 -10.87 11.20 -3.66
CA TRP A 27 -10.23 10.93 -4.94
C TRP A 27 -9.21 12.01 -5.31
N GLU A 28 -9.61 13.28 -5.23
CA GLU A 28 -8.71 14.41 -5.50
C GLU A 28 -7.53 14.45 -4.53
N SER A 29 -7.75 14.18 -3.24
CA SER A 29 -6.65 14.09 -2.28
C SER A 29 -5.69 12.96 -2.62
N TRP A 30 -6.23 11.79 -2.94
CA TRP A 30 -5.40 10.64 -3.32
C TRP A 30 -4.56 10.93 -4.57
N LEU A 31 -5.13 11.62 -5.58
CA LEU A 31 -4.39 12.04 -6.77
C LEU A 31 -3.30 13.07 -6.46
N ARG A 32 -3.57 14.03 -5.57
CA ARG A 32 -2.56 15.02 -5.14
C ARG A 32 -1.39 14.39 -4.40
N ASP A 33 -1.63 13.35 -3.61
CA ASP A 33 -0.59 12.67 -2.84
C ASP A 33 0.20 11.65 -3.66
N LEU A 34 -0.35 11.17 -4.79
CA LEU A 34 0.24 10.14 -5.63
C LEU A 34 1.69 10.46 -6.08
N PRO A 35 2.03 11.70 -6.51
CA PRO A 35 3.41 12.05 -6.86
C PRO A 35 4.40 11.93 -5.69
N HIS A 36 3.96 12.14 -4.45
CA HIS A 36 4.83 12.03 -3.27
C HIS A 36 5.31 10.58 -3.06
N LEU A 37 4.54 9.58 -3.50
CA LEU A 37 4.96 8.18 -3.42
C LEU A 37 6.19 7.90 -4.28
N ALA A 38 6.41 8.62 -5.37
CA ALA A 38 7.61 8.48 -6.18
C ALA A 38 8.87 8.96 -5.45
N ALA A 39 8.72 9.90 -4.52
CA ALA A 39 9.80 10.40 -3.67
C ALA A 39 10.02 9.55 -2.40
N LEU A 40 9.07 8.68 -2.05
CA LEU A 40 9.16 7.85 -0.85
C LEU A 40 10.28 6.82 -0.98
N LYS A 41 11.33 6.99 -0.18
CA LYS A 41 12.41 6.01 -0.03
C LYS A 41 12.29 5.35 1.33
N ILE A 42 12.10 4.03 1.33
CA ILE A 42 12.09 3.21 2.54
C ILE A 42 13.45 2.52 2.63
N PRO A 43 14.34 2.89 3.57
CA PRO A 43 15.59 2.19 3.78
C PRO A 43 15.33 0.71 4.06
N ARG A 44 15.94 -0.16 3.27
CA ARG A 44 15.84 -1.60 3.46
C ARG A 44 17.00 -2.04 4.35
N SER A 45 16.75 -2.19 5.65
CA SER A 45 17.76 -2.69 6.58
C SER A 45 17.79 -4.21 6.52
N TYR A 46 18.54 -4.76 5.55
CA TYR A 46 18.74 -6.20 5.44
C TYR A 46 19.91 -6.68 6.30
N LEU A 47 21.02 -5.93 6.27
CA LEU A 47 22.24 -6.19 7.01
C LEU A 47 22.94 -4.86 7.31
N PRO A 48 23.08 -4.46 8.58
CA PRO A 48 23.99 -3.40 9.00
C PRO A 48 25.43 -3.67 8.53
N SER A 49 26.22 -2.62 8.37
CA SER A 49 27.62 -2.72 7.93
C SER A 49 28.55 -3.43 8.93
N ASP A 50 28.10 -3.55 10.17
CA ASP A 50 28.75 -4.17 11.32
C ASP A 50 28.17 -5.56 11.65
N PHE A 51 27.46 -6.19 10.71
CA PHE A 51 26.84 -7.50 10.94
C PHE A 51 27.85 -8.65 10.78
N ASP A 52 27.79 -9.63 11.69
CA ASP A 52 28.62 -10.83 11.68
C ASP A 52 28.34 -11.74 10.47
N GLU A 53 29.17 -12.78 10.29
CA GLU A 53 29.01 -13.75 9.20
C GLU A 53 27.60 -14.36 9.18
N VAL A 54 26.88 -14.17 8.07
CA VAL A 54 25.52 -14.66 7.92
C VAL A 54 25.55 -16.15 7.60
N VAL A 55 24.99 -16.96 8.51
CA VAL A 55 24.94 -18.43 8.37
C VAL A 55 23.70 -18.88 7.61
N SER A 56 22.61 -18.10 7.60
CA SER A 56 21.37 -18.44 6.92
C SER A 56 20.51 -17.23 6.62
N TYR A 57 19.63 -17.30 5.62
CA TYR A 57 18.61 -16.29 5.39
C TYR A 57 17.22 -16.89 5.49
N LYS A 58 16.30 -16.15 6.11
CA LYS A 58 14.88 -16.48 6.25
C LYS A 58 14.04 -15.34 5.69
N LEU A 59 13.09 -15.70 4.83
CA LEU A 59 12.08 -14.75 4.36
C LEU A 59 10.85 -14.87 5.26
N HIS A 60 10.53 -13.81 5.99
CA HIS A 60 9.32 -13.72 6.79
C HIS A 60 8.27 -12.94 6.00
N ASN A 61 7.09 -13.53 5.83
CA ASN A 61 5.97 -12.87 5.19
C ASN A 61 4.85 -12.64 6.20
N PHE A 62 4.41 -11.38 6.29
CA PHE A 62 3.28 -10.96 7.10
C PHE A 62 2.17 -10.52 6.18
N ALA A 63 0.95 -10.98 6.45
CA ALA A 63 -0.23 -10.52 5.75
C ALA A 63 -1.32 -10.27 6.78
N ASP A 64 -2.08 -9.21 6.56
CA ASP A 64 -3.25 -8.87 7.36
C ASP A 64 -4.35 -8.36 6.42
N ALA A 65 -5.60 -8.55 6.83
CA ALA A 65 -6.76 -8.16 6.07
C ALA A 65 -7.84 -7.60 7.00
N SER A 66 -8.47 -6.52 6.54
CA SER A 66 -9.65 -5.92 7.13
C SER A 66 -10.78 -5.90 6.13
N PHE A 67 -11.95 -5.42 6.55
CA PHE A 67 -13.09 -5.21 5.66
C PHE A 67 -12.81 -4.21 4.53
N THR A 68 -11.86 -3.30 4.75
CA THR A 68 -11.56 -2.18 3.84
C THR A 68 -10.29 -2.39 3.03
N GLY A 69 -9.52 -3.45 3.28
CA GLY A 69 -8.33 -3.73 2.49
C GLY A 69 -7.49 -4.90 3.00
N TYR A 70 -6.44 -5.22 2.25
CA TYR A 70 -5.45 -6.22 2.59
C TYR A 70 -4.05 -5.61 2.44
N GLY A 71 -3.15 -5.99 3.34
CA GLY A 71 -1.76 -5.59 3.36
C GLY A 71 -0.85 -6.80 3.48
N ALA A 72 0.29 -6.75 2.80
CA ALA A 72 1.33 -7.75 2.95
C ALA A 72 2.71 -7.07 2.99
N CYS A 73 3.62 -7.62 3.80
CA CYS A 73 5.00 -7.18 3.90
C CYS A 73 5.91 -8.39 4.02
N SER A 74 6.94 -8.45 3.19
CA SER A 74 8.00 -9.45 3.31
C SER A 74 9.29 -8.80 3.78
N CYS A 75 9.89 -9.37 4.83
CA CYS A 75 11.20 -8.96 5.33
C CYS A 75 12.18 -10.13 5.30
N LEU A 76 13.44 -9.79 5.05
CA LEU A 76 14.55 -10.74 5.08
C LEU A 76 15.18 -10.70 6.47
N ARG A 77 15.43 -11.86 7.06
CA ARG A 77 16.17 -12.03 8.30
C ARG A 77 17.38 -12.90 8.04
N ALA A 78 18.56 -12.31 8.22
CA ALA A 78 19.84 -13.02 8.30
C ALA A 78 20.04 -13.63 9.69
#